data_AF-A0A7X8IGE0-F1
#
_entry.id   AF-A0A7X8IGE0-F1
#
_cell.length_a   1.000
_cell.length_b   1.000
_cell.length_c   1.000
_cell.angle_alpha   90.00
_cell.angle_beta   90.00
_cell.angle_gamma   90.00
#
_symmetry.space_group_name_H-M   'P 1'
#
loop_
_entity.id
_entity.type
_entity.pdbx_description
1 polymer ?
#
loop_
_entity_poly.entity_id
_entity_poly.type
_entity_poly.pdbx_seq_one_letter_code
_entity_poly.pdbx_strand_id
1 'polypeptide(L)' 'MKYFQQLDITDCGAACIAMIASNFGRHLSIAEVRAARYQFPQAKRE' A
#
# COMPACT_ATOMS: atom_id res chain seq x y z
N MET A 1 -1.77 11.17 12.54
CA MET A 1 -1.63 10.58 11.19
C MET A 1 -0.22 10.87 10.69
N LYS A 2 0.59 9.86 10.37
CA LYS A 2 1.92 10.07 9.77
C LYS A 2 1.76 10.14 8.25
N TYR A 3 2.31 11.19 7.64
CA TYR A 3 2.34 11.30 6.19
C TYR A 3 3.35 10.30 5.63
N PHE A 4 2.90 9.40 4.74
CA PHE A 4 3.76 8.48 4.02
C PHE A 4 4.01 9.05 2.63
N GLN A 5 5.27 9.37 2.34
CA GLN A 5 5.67 9.84 1.02
C GLN A 5 5.58 8.69 0.02
N GLN A 6 4.79 8.90 -1.04
CA GLN A 6 4.76 8.01 -2.18
C GLN A 6 6.08 8.15 -2.95
N LEU A 7 6.81 7.06 -3.10
CA LEU A 7 8.11 7.04 -3.79
C LEU A 7 7.98 6.71 -5.28
N ASP A 8 7.01 5.88 -5.66
CA ASP A 8 6.72 5.48 -7.03
C ASP A 8 5.29 5.87 -7.42
N ILE A 9 5.07 6.29 -8.67
CA ILE A 9 3.74 6.69 -9.15
C ILE A 9 2.71 5.54 -9.01
N THR A 10 3.17 4.29 -9.10
CA THR A 10 2.34 3.10 -9.03
C THR A 10 1.96 2.67 -7.60
N ASP A 11 2.60 3.27 -6.59
CA ASP A 11 2.45 2.91 -5.17
C ASP A 11 1.39 3.74 -4.42
N CYS A 12 0.63 4.60 -5.11
CA CYS A 12 -0.34 5.49 -4.46
C CYS A 12 -1.33 4.73 -3.55
N GLY A 13 -1.88 3.61 -4.02
CA GLY A 13 -2.77 2.76 -3.23
C GLY A 13 -2.06 2.10 -2.04
N ALA A 14 -0.81 1.68 -2.22
CA ALA A 14 -0.03 1.05 -1.16
C ALA A 14 0.36 2.06 -0.05
N ALA A 15 0.68 3.31 -0.43
CA ALA A 15 0.94 4.40 0.50
C ALA A 15 -0.31 4.76 1.34
N CYS A 16 -1.49 4.82 0.71
CA CYS A 16 -2.76 5.05 1.41
C CYS A 16 -3.04 3.96 2.45
N ILE A 17 -2.87 2.69 2.09
CA ILE A 17 -3.10 1.56 3.01
C ILE A 17 -2.09 1.59 4.17
N ALA A 18 -0.81 1.86 3.91
CA ALA A 18 0.20 1.99 4.96
C ALA A 18 -0.14 3.11 5.95
N MET A 19 -0.64 4.24 5.45
CA MET A 19 -1.10 5.36 6.29
C MET A 19 -2.29 4.98 7.17
N ILE A 20 -3.30 4.30 6.60
CA ILE A 20 -4.47 3.82 7.35
C ILE A 20 -4.04 2.80 8.40
N ALA A 21 -3.24 1.79 8.02
CA ALA A 21 -2.75 0.78 8.94
C ALA A 21 -2.00 1.41 10.13
N SER A 22 -1.16 2.41 9.87
CA SER A 22 -0.44 3.15 10.90
C SER A 22 -1.37 3.87 11.87
N ASN A 23 -2.55 4.31 11.43
CA ASN A 23 -3.55 4.92 12.31
C ASN A 23 -4.17 3.91 13.30
N PHE A 24 -4.19 2.63 12.94
CA PHE A 24 -4.68 1.53 13.79
C PHE A 24 -3.55 0.82 14.56
N GLY A 25 -2.37 1.41 14.66
CA GLY A 25 -1.22 0.84 15.39
C GLY A 25 -0.51 -0.31 14.65
N ARG A 26 -0.83 -0.56 13.38
CA ARG A 26 -0.10 -1.50 12.52
C ARG A 26 0.87 -0.75 11.63
N HIS A 27 2.16 -0.95 11.86
CA HIS A 27 3.20 -0.34 11.02
C HIS A 27 3.53 -1.26 9.85
N LEU A 28 2.94 -0.98 8.69
CA LEU A 28 3.24 -1.66 7.42
C LEU A 28 4.05 -0.73 6.52
N SER A 29 5.12 -1.24 5.92
CA SER A 29 5.82 -0.56 4.84
C SER A 29 5.03 -0.63 3.53
N ILE A 30 5.26 0.34 2.64
CA ILE A 30 4.68 0.35 1.29
C ILE A 30 5.10 -0.92 0.51
N ALA A 31 6.31 -1.42 0.74
CA ALA A 31 6.81 -2.65 0.12
C ALA A 31 5.99 -3.90 0.54
N GLU A 32 5.67 -4.03 1.83
CA GLU A 32 4.84 -5.13 2.34
C GLU A 32 3.43 -5.09 1.78
N VAL A 33 2.82 -3.90 1.69
CA VAL A 33 1.48 -3.72 1.11
C VAL A 33 1.48 -4.08 -0.38
N ARG A 34 2.52 -3.67 -1.11
CA ARG A 34 2.69 -4.01 -2.53
C ARG A 34 2.88 -5.51 -2.73
N ALA A 35 3.69 -6.16 -1.89
CA ALA A 35 3.91 -7.60 -1.94
C ALA A 35 2.60 -8.39 -1.76
N ALA A 36 1.73 -7.95 -0.84
CA ALA A 36 0.41 -8.55 -0.64
C ALA A 36 -0.50 -8.44 -1.88
N ARG A 37 -0.35 -7.43 -2.73
CA ARG A 37 -1.09 -7.31 -4.01
C ARG A 37 -0.72 -8.42 -4.99
N TYR A 38 0.53 -8.91 -5.00
CA TYR A 38 0.94 -10.01 -5.89
C TYR A 38 0.34 -11.37 -5.51
N GLN A 39 -0.32 -11.49 -4.35
CA GLN A 39 -1.04 -12.69 -3.94
C GLN A 39 -2.46 -12.77 -4.53
N PHE A 40 -2.97 -11.66 -5.09
CA PHE A 40 -4.27 -11.63 -5.75
C PHE A 40 -4.04 -11.43 -7.27
N PRO A 41 -4.38 -12.41 -8.12
CA PRO A 41 -4.27 -12.21 -9.56
C PRO A 41 -5.13 -11.00 -9.96
N GLN A 42 -4.52 -10.03 -10.63
CA GLN A 42 -5.28 -8.88 -11.12
C GLN A 42 -6.29 -9.39 -12.14
N ALA A 43 -7.56 -9.17 -11.87
CA ALA A 43 -8.57 -9.28 -12.92
C ALA A 43 -8.14 -8.32 -14.03
N LYS A 44 -7.78 -8.89 -15.19
CA LYS A 44 -7.53 -8.12 -16.41
C LYS A 44 -8.81 -7.30 -16.64
N ARG A 45 -8.72 -5.98 -16.48
CA ARG A 45 -9.74 -5.10 -17.02
C ARG A 45 -9.41 -5.00 -18.51
N GLU A 46 -10.18 -5.73 -19.31
CA GLU A 46 -10.24 -5.59 -20.76
C GLU A 46 -10.84 -4.24 -21.14
#